data_AF-A0A530AME4-F1
#
_entry.id   AF-A0A530AME4-F1
#
_cell.length_a   1.000
_cell.length_b   1.000
_cell.length_c   1.000
_cell.angle_alpha   90.00
_cell.angle_beta   90.00
_cell.angle_gamma   90.00
#
_symmetry.space_group_name_H-M   'P 1'
#
loop_
_entity.id
_entity.type
_entity.pdbx_description
1 polymer ?
#
loop_
_entity_poly.entity_id
_entity_poly.type
_entity_poly.pdbx_seq_one_letter_code
_entity_poly.pdbx_strand_id
1 'polypeptide(L)' 'GQEKGGHISPLAAYDEKADRFLILDVARYKYPPVWVTTADLFGAMNTVDSDNENKTRGYVLISSPSGQ' A
#
# COMPACT_ATOMS: atom_id res chain seq x y z
N GLY A 1 7.93 -9.32 -7.73
CA GLY A 1 6.57 -8.78 -7.48
C GLY A 1 5.75 -9.86 -6.80
N GLN A 2 4.89 -9.49 -5.85
CA GLN A 2 3.98 -10.43 -5.19
C GLN A 2 2.94 -10.96 -6.20
N GLU A 3 2.50 -12.20 -6.03
CA GLU A 3 1.62 -12.84 -7.01
C GLU A 3 0.18 -12.31 -6.98
N LYS A 4 -0.16 -11.67 -8.11
CA LYS A 4 -1.45 -11.40 -8.78
C LYS A 4 -2.65 -10.98 -7.93
N GLY A 5 -2.96 -9.69 -8.00
CA GLY A 5 -4.23 -9.09 -7.59
C GLY A 5 -4.04 -7.68 -7.04
N GLY A 6 -5.14 -6.94 -6.87
CA GLY A 6 -5.15 -5.80 -5.97
C GLY A 6 -4.97 -6.28 -4.53
N HIS A 7 -4.22 -5.53 -3.72
CA HIS A 7 -3.99 -5.83 -2.31
C HIS A 7 -4.12 -4.56 -1.48
N ILE A 8 -4.64 -4.69 -0.25
CA ILE A 8 -4.80 -3.59 0.69
C ILE A 8 -4.11 -4.00 1.99
N SER A 9 -3.13 -3.19 2.40
CA SER A 9 -2.44 -3.34 3.69
C SER A 9 -2.03 -1.97 4.24
N PRO A 10 -1.92 -1.82 5.57
CA PRO A 10 -1.46 -0.56 6.17
C PRO A 10 0.02 -0.28 5.89
N LEU A 11 0.36 1.01 5.81
CA LEU A 11 1.74 1.49 5.90
C LEU A 11 2.06 1.79 7.36
N ALA A 12 3.19 1.29 7.87
CA ALA A 12 3.58 1.46 9.27
C ALA A 12 4.73 2.43 9.49
N ALA A 13 5.60 2.59 8.50
CA ALA A 13 6.77 3.46 8.61
C ALA A 13 7.23 3.94 7.23
N TYR A 14 7.99 5.03 7.25
CA TYR A 14 8.74 5.55 6.12
C TYR A 14 10.20 5.75 6.55
N ASP A 15 11.13 5.28 5.72
CA ASP A 15 12.58 5.52 5.87
C ASP A 15 13.01 6.55 4.83
N GLU A 16 13.28 7.78 5.31
CA GLU A 16 13.71 8.91 4.49
C GLU A 16 15.04 8.67 3.77
N LYS A 17 15.97 7.92 4.37
CA LYS A 17 17.30 7.70 3.79
C LYS A 17 17.25 6.69 2.65
N ALA A 18 16.39 5.68 2.80
CA ALA A 18 16.24 4.62 1.81
C ALA A 18 15.13 4.88 0.79
N ASP A 19 14.28 5.89 1.03
CA ASP A 19 13.07 6.20 0.28
C ASP A 19 12.14 4.98 0.16
N ARG A 20 11.79 4.41 1.33
CA ARG A 20 11.01 3.17 1.44
C ARG A 20 9.89 3.25 2.44
N PHE A 21 8.79 2.60 2.13
CA PHE A 21 7.67 2.37 3.04
C PHE A 21 7.66 0.94 3.56
N LEU A 22 7.32 0.77 4.84
CA LEU A 22 7.05 -0.52 5.43
C LEU A 22 5.57 -0.86 5.27
N ILE A 23 5.27 -1.89 4.48
CA ILE A 23 3.93 -2.46 4.35
C ILE A 23 3.76 -3.57 5.40
N LEU A 24 2.74 -3.47 6.25
CA LEU A 24 2.32 -4.55 7.14
C LEU A 24 1.37 -5.48 6.40
N ASP A 25 1.93 -6.38 5.59
CA ASP A 25 1.15 -7.30 4.77
C ASP A 25 0.24 -8.19 5.63
N VAL A 26 -1.08 -8.03 5.47
CA VAL A 26 -2.09 -8.79 6.22
C VAL A 26 -2.19 -10.24 5.76
N ALA A 27 -1.68 -10.58 4.57
CA ALA A 27 -1.51 -11.96 4.09
C ALA A 27 -0.26 -12.60 4.71
N ARG A 28 -0.16 -12.53 6.05
CA ARG A 28 0.96 -13.01 6.87
C ARG A 28 1.37 -14.48 6.66
N TYR A 29 0.45 -15.30 6.15
CA TYR A 29 0.73 -16.70 5.80
C TYR A 29 1.54 -16.83 4.50
N LYS A 30 1.56 -15.78 3.68
CA LYS A 30 2.19 -15.73 2.36
C LYS A 30 3.42 -14.82 2.34
N TYR A 31 3.39 -13.70 3.08
CA TYR A 31 4.47 -12.72 3.05
C TYR A 31 4.76 -12.09 4.43
N PRO A 32 6.05 -11.88 4.78
CA PRO A 32 6.41 -11.04 5.92
C PRO A 32 6.15 -9.56 5.62
N PRO A 33 6.21 -8.65 6.61
CA PRO A 33 6.28 -7.22 6.35
C PRO A 33 7.44 -6.90 5.40
N VAL A 34 7.20 -5.99 4.44
CA VAL A 34 8.17 -5.67 3.38
C VAL A 34 8.46 -4.18 3.32
N TRP A 35 9.73 -3.84 3.09
CA TRP A 35 10.14 -2.50 2.71
C TRP A 35 10.12 -2.36 1.18
N VAL A 36 9.22 -1.53 0.67
CA VAL A 36 9.08 -1.23 -0.76
C VAL A 36 9.58 0.18 -1.06
N THR A 37 10.18 0.39 -2.23
CA THR A 37 10.58 1.74 -2.64
C THR A 37 9.34 2.60 -2.88
N THR A 38 9.44 3.91 -2.63
CA THR A 38 8.33 4.85 -2.91
C THR A 38 7.94 4.81 -4.39
N ALA A 39 8.91 4.72 -5.29
CA ALA A 39 8.67 4.62 -6.73
C ALA A 39 7.89 3.36 -7.11
N ASP A 40 8.27 2.19 -6.57
CA ASP A 40 7.56 0.94 -6.85
C ASP A 40 6.14 0.95 -6.27
N LEU A 41 5.97 1.49 -5.05
CA LEU A 41 4.66 1.60 -4.40
C LEU A 41 3.73 2.55 -5.18
N PHE A 42 4.23 3.70 -5.60
CA PHE A 42 3.47 4.64 -6.44
C PHE A 42 3.11 4.01 -7.78
N GLY A 43 4.06 3.34 -8.44
CA GLY A 43 3.82 2.63 -9.69
C GLY A 43 2.74 1.55 -9.55
N ALA A 44 2.73 0.81 -8.44
CA ALA A 44 1.71 -0.19 -8.15
C ALA A 44 0.32 0.43 -7.91
N MET A 45 0.24 1.55 -7.19
CA MET A 45 -1.02 2.28 -6.97
C MET A 45 -1.54 2.96 -8.24
N ASN A 46 -0.64 3.41 -9.13
CA ASN A 46 -0.99 4.05 -10.39
C ASN A 46 -1.37 3.04 -11.50
N THR A 47 -2.07 1.97 -11.12
CA THR A 47 -2.61 0.97 -12.02
C THR A 47 -4.13 1.01 -11.99
N VAL A 48 -4.77 0.80 -13.14
CA VAL A 48 -6.23 0.75 -13.26
C VAL A 48 -6.77 -0.49 -12.55
N ASP A 49 -7.89 -0.30 -11.86
CA ASP A 49 -8.67 -1.37 -11.26
C ASP A 49 -9.99 -1.56 -12.02
N SER A 50 -10.11 -2.69 -12.74
CA SER A 50 -11.29 -3.03 -13.53
C SER A 50 -12.54 -3.19 -12.67
N ASP A 51 -12.37 -3.56 -11.41
CA ASP A 51 -13.47 -3.82 -10.48
C ASP A 51 -13.96 -2.53 -9.80
N ASN A 52 -13.24 -1.41 -10.00
CA ASN A 52 -13.56 -0.09 -9.46
C ASN A 52 -13.79 0.93 -10.58
N GLU A 53 -14.69 0.62 -11.51
CA GLU A 53 -15.08 1.52 -12.61
C GLU A 53 -13.88 2.02 -13.45
N ASN A 54 -12.81 1.22 -13.56
CA ASN A 54 -11.55 1.59 -14.20
C ASN A 54 -10.85 2.82 -13.58
N LYS A 55 -11.10 3.13 -12.30
CA LYS A 55 -10.33 4.12 -11.55
C LYS A 55 -8.98 3.53 -11.15
N THR A 56 -8.00 4.38 -10.91
CA THR A 56 -6.71 3.94 -10.35
C THR A 56 -6.90 3.45 -8.92
N ARG A 57 -5.99 2.57 -8.48
CA ARG A 57 -5.79 2.27 -7.05
C ARG A 57 -5.24 3.52 -6.34
N GLY A 58 -4.88 3.39 -5.07
CA GLY A 58 -4.37 4.51 -4.29
C GLY A 58 -4.20 4.17 -2.82
N TYR A 59 -4.27 5.21 -2.00
CA TYR A 59 -4.20 5.13 -0.55
C TYR A 59 -5.38 5.87 0.09
N VAL A 60 -5.63 5.56 1.36
CA VAL A 60 -6.67 6.22 2.16
C VAL A 60 -6.02 6.79 3.42
N LEU A 61 -6.32 8.05 3.72
CA LEU A 61 -5.96 8.66 5.00
C LEU A 61 -7.12 8.47 5.97
N ILE A 62 -6.84 7.86 7.12
CA ILE A 62 -7.82 7.61 8.17
C ILE A 62 -7.41 8.41 9.40
N SER A 63 -8.32 9.20 9.95
CA SER A 63 -8.15 9.93 11.20
C SER A 63 -9.42 9.80 12.04
N SER A 64 -9.27 9.77 13.36
CA SER A 64 -10.43 9.89 14.25
C SER A 64 -11.13 11.23 14.01
N PRO A 65 -12.47 11.30 14.12
CA PRO A 65 -13.18 12.57 14.18
C PRO A 65 -12.59 13.40 15.31
N SER A 66 -12.21 14.64 15.02
CA SER A 66 -11.74 15.56 16.06
C SER A 66 -12.91 15.90 17.00
N GLY A 67 -12.89 15.34 18.22
CA GLY A 67 -13.76 15.76 19.34
C GLY A 67 -14.95 14.86 19.71
N GLN A 68 -14.71 13.56 19.98
CA GLN A 68 -15.56 12.77 20.88
C GLN A 68 -14.71 12.16 21.99
#